data_AF-A0A550JHC0-F1
#
_entry.id   AF-A0A550JHC0-F1
#
_cell.length_a   1.000
_cell.length_b   1.000
_cell.length_c   1.000
_cell.angle_alpha   90.00
_cell.angle_beta   90.00
_cell.angle_gamma   90.00
#
_symmetry.space_group_name_H-M   'P 1'
#
loop_
_entity.id
_entity.type
_entity.pdbx_description
1 polymer ?
#
loop_
_entity_poly.entity_id
_entity_poly.type
_entity_poly.pdbx_seq_one_letter_code
_entity_poly.pdbx_strand_id
1 'polypeptide(L)'
;MREFMRVKRSIFLLALILILALGMAQAAGKTVRIHPDTPRPGRFVVEGTRLVDRADGRAVFFRGMGYSPYMPGETPQHGAGPGNDGRYTQHLALLKGMGVNYLHVFPLRMPANFFTALDATDLVYGQDIWIDPFTPDLLDEDYLAKTLANIRQVIDHTYAVGRPERLVLFSIGDELQAATVERTNKLHPEVRDYRGKHLTVTGRSASEVALARLIDQAMDYELTRYGRRHLYTHTSWTHIGPIADRPDLELPREHLLAPDMGDLICMNIYTYANGVKTSPPGSVTGTSYQGYLEELAATTRLPILVTQVGFSTSPIMPRPELADYGGNRAQRVAEGFRSVWRDIRSARGADRFCGLVFFEFQDEWWKIGWTPEDEFRHEAGDPEEWFGIYEVGRNNKLFPKGDLPEVVRSLFTGP
;
A
#
# COMPACT_ATOMS: atom_id res chain seq x y z
N MET A 1 -18.16 51.73 -15.89
CA MET A 1 -17.20 51.00 -15.00
C MET A 1 -17.81 49.86 -14.17
N ARG A 2 -19.12 49.87 -13.83
CA ARG A 2 -19.75 48.78 -13.05
C ARG A 2 -20.17 47.54 -13.86
N GLU A 3 -20.44 47.67 -15.17
CA GLU A 3 -20.77 46.49 -16.00
C GLU A 3 -19.54 45.67 -16.43
N PHE A 4 -18.39 46.31 -16.62
CA PHE A 4 -17.15 45.63 -17.01
C PHE A 4 -16.59 44.68 -15.92
N MET A 5 -16.92 44.93 -14.65
CA MET A 5 -16.55 44.05 -13.52
C MET A 5 -17.47 42.83 -13.37
N ARG A 6 -18.70 42.88 -13.88
CA ARG A 6 -19.66 41.76 -13.76
C ARG A 6 -19.30 40.62 -14.71
N VAL A 7 -18.85 40.95 -15.92
CA VAL A 7 -18.41 39.98 -16.93
C VAL A 7 -17.14 39.24 -16.52
N LYS A 8 -16.17 39.92 -15.88
CA LYS A 8 -14.95 39.26 -15.36
C LYS A 8 -15.21 38.29 -14.21
N ARG A 9 -16.17 38.58 -13.32
CA ARG A 9 -16.55 37.66 -12.23
C ARG A 9 -17.26 36.40 -12.76
N SER A 10 -18.08 36.52 -13.80
CA SER A 10 -18.74 35.36 -14.42
C SER A 10 -17.77 34.47 -15.19
N ILE A 11 -16.76 35.03 -15.87
CA ILE A 11 -15.71 34.27 -16.57
C ILE A 11 -14.79 33.56 -15.56
N PHE A 12 -14.46 34.19 -14.43
CA PHE A 12 -13.67 33.55 -13.38
C PHE A 12 -14.44 32.42 -12.69
N LEU A 13 -15.76 32.57 -12.50
CA LEU A 13 -16.60 31.52 -11.92
C LEU A 13 -16.80 30.35 -12.91
N LEU A 14 -16.95 30.62 -14.22
CA LEU A 14 -16.99 29.56 -15.24
C LEU A 14 -15.64 28.83 -15.37
N ALA A 15 -14.51 29.54 -15.32
CA ALA A 15 -13.19 28.92 -15.34
C ALA A 15 -12.93 28.09 -14.07
N LEU A 16 -13.40 28.54 -12.90
CA LEU A 16 -13.31 27.78 -11.66
C LEU A 16 -14.20 26.53 -11.67
N ILE A 17 -15.39 26.61 -12.28
CA ILE A 17 -16.28 25.45 -12.48
C ILE A 17 -15.72 24.49 -13.54
N LEU A 18 -15.05 24.99 -14.58
CA LEU A 18 -14.39 24.16 -15.59
C LEU A 18 -13.15 23.43 -15.01
N ILE A 19 -12.36 24.11 -14.16
CA ILE A 19 -11.21 23.51 -13.47
C ILE A 19 -11.66 22.48 -12.41
N LEU A 20 -12.80 22.69 -11.76
CA LEU A 20 -13.40 21.70 -10.85
C LEU A 20 -14.02 20.49 -11.58
N ALA A 21 -14.42 20.64 -12.85
CA ALA A 21 -14.91 19.55 -13.68
C ALA A 21 -13.79 18.72 -14.32
N LEU A 22 -12.59 19.28 -14.45
CA LEU A 22 -11.40 18.61 -15.03
C LEU A 22 -10.67 17.68 -14.05
N GLY A 23 -11.05 17.64 -12.78
CA GLY A 23 -10.48 16.74 -11.75
C GLY A 23 -11.30 15.49 -11.45
N MET A 24 -12.48 15.32 -12.07
CA MET A 24 -13.30 14.11 -11.96
C MET A 24 -13.15 13.23 -13.19
N ALA A 25 -11.94 12.76 -13.47
CA ALA A 25 -11.78 11.51 -14.19
C ALA A 25 -12.01 10.34 -13.22
N GLN A 26 -13.21 10.25 -12.64
CA GLN A 26 -13.76 8.94 -12.36
C GLN A 26 -13.86 8.31 -13.74
N ALA A 27 -12.90 7.45 -14.11
CA ALA A 27 -12.70 6.96 -15.47
C ALA A 27 -14.08 6.73 -16.12
N ALA A 28 -14.45 7.59 -17.07
CA ALA A 28 -15.83 7.70 -17.52
C ALA A 28 -16.34 6.30 -17.92
N GLY A 29 -17.27 5.74 -17.14
CA GLY A 29 -17.84 4.41 -17.36
C GLY A 29 -17.34 3.26 -16.47
N LYS A 30 -16.24 3.40 -15.70
CA LYS A 30 -15.82 2.39 -14.72
C LYS A 30 -16.69 2.49 -13.47
N THR A 31 -17.28 1.38 -13.04
CA THR A 31 -17.99 1.31 -11.75
C THR A 31 -17.50 0.15 -10.89
N VAL A 32 -17.66 0.30 -9.59
CA VAL A 32 -17.47 -0.74 -8.58
C VAL A 32 -18.55 -0.59 -7.53
N ARG A 33 -19.04 -1.72 -7.02
CA ARG A 33 -19.99 -1.76 -5.91
C ARG A 33 -19.81 -3.04 -5.11
N ILE A 34 -19.46 -2.91 -3.84
CA ILE A 34 -19.69 -3.96 -2.85
C ILE A 34 -21.22 -4.03 -2.60
N HIS A 35 -21.78 -5.23 -2.65
CA HIS A 35 -23.22 -5.43 -2.56
C HIS A 35 -23.72 -5.10 -1.15
N PRO A 36 -24.88 -4.44 -1.01
CA PRO A 36 -25.36 -3.95 0.28
C PRO A 36 -25.71 -5.05 1.29
N ASP A 37 -25.96 -6.27 0.82
CA ASP A 37 -26.20 -7.49 1.59
C ASP A 37 -24.91 -8.22 1.99
N THR A 38 -23.75 -7.78 1.49
CA THR A 38 -22.45 -8.27 1.98
C THR A 38 -22.25 -7.80 3.42
N PRO A 39 -22.06 -8.73 4.39
CA PRO A 39 -21.84 -8.36 5.79
C PRO A 39 -20.67 -7.39 5.95
N ARG A 40 -20.86 -6.30 6.69
CA ARG A 40 -19.81 -5.31 6.94
C ARG A 40 -18.74 -5.87 7.90
N PRO A 41 -17.50 -5.37 7.84
CA PRO A 41 -16.48 -5.72 8.84
C PRO A 41 -16.93 -5.38 10.27
N GLY A 42 -16.45 -6.16 11.23
CA GLY A 42 -16.86 -6.06 12.63
C GLY A 42 -16.28 -4.85 13.38
N ARG A 43 -15.00 -4.53 13.13
CA ARG A 43 -14.22 -3.54 13.89
C ARG A 43 -13.86 -2.31 13.06
N PHE A 44 -12.94 -2.47 12.12
CA PHE A 44 -12.50 -1.39 11.24
C PHE A 44 -13.47 -1.23 10.09
N VAL A 45 -14.11 -0.07 9.98
CA VAL A 45 -15.15 0.18 8.97
C VAL A 45 -14.96 1.51 8.27
N VAL A 46 -15.34 1.54 7.00
CA VAL A 46 -15.38 2.76 6.22
C VAL A 46 -16.70 3.49 6.42
N GLU A 47 -16.61 4.79 6.73
CA GLU A 47 -17.72 5.71 6.94
C GLU A 47 -17.48 7.01 6.16
N GLY A 48 -18.07 7.09 4.96
CA GLY A 48 -17.75 8.15 4.02
C GLY A 48 -16.31 8.05 3.55
N THR A 49 -15.53 9.11 3.78
CA THR A 49 -14.10 9.19 3.41
C THR A 49 -13.16 8.74 4.53
N ARG A 50 -13.68 8.29 5.67
CA ARG A 50 -12.88 7.98 6.86
C ARG A 50 -12.92 6.50 7.19
N LEU A 51 -11.81 6.01 7.74
CA LEU A 51 -11.74 4.72 8.41
C LEU A 51 -12.01 4.93 9.91
N VAL A 52 -12.86 4.10 10.50
CA VAL A 52 -13.27 4.18 11.92
C VAL A 52 -12.99 2.84 12.61
N ASP A 53 -12.39 2.88 13.80
CA ASP A 53 -12.30 1.72 14.69
C ASP A 53 -13.54 1.70 15.59
N ARG A 54 -14.41 0.70 15.43
CA ARG A 54 -15.62 0.55 16.26
C ARG A 54 -15.33 0.21 17.72
N ALA A 55 -14.10 -0.19 18.06
CA ALA A 55 -13.73 -0.44 19.45
C ALA A 55 -13.84 0.83 20.31
N ASP A 56 -13.54 2.01 19.74
CA ASP A 56 -13.63 3.30 20.44
C ASP A 56 -14.43 4.38 19.68
N GLY A 57 -14.91 4.09 18.46
CA GLY A 57 -15.71 4.97 17.63
C GLY A 57 -14.93 6.12 16.98
N ARG A 58 -13.58 6.07 17.01
CA ARG A 58 -12.74 7.17 16.51
C ARG A 58 -12.27 6.92 15.08
N ALA A 59 -12.09 8.02 14.35
CA ALA A 59 -11.41 7.98 13.07
C ALA A 59 -9.95 7.55 13.27
N VAL A 60 -9.48 6.69 12.37
CA VAL A 60 -8.17 6.07 12.45
C VAL A 60 -7.17 6.83 11.59
N PHE A 61 -5.98 7.03 12.15
CA PHE A 61 -4.78 7.34 11.38
C PHE A 61 -3.68 6.34 11.75
N PHE A 62 -3.34 5.47 10.81
CA PHE A 62 -2.26 4.49 10.97
C PHE A 62 -0.90 5.17 10.81
N ARG A 63 -0.13 5.10 11.89
CA ARG A 63 1.29 5.42 11.98
C ARG A 63 2.03 4.11 11.77
N GLY A 64 2.20 3.80 10.50
CA GLY A 64 2.54 2.48 10.03
C GLY A 64 4.03 2.25 9.90
N MET A 65 4.41 0.98 10.03
CA MET A 65 5.73 0.48 9.67
C MET A 65 5.58 -0.79 8.84
N GLY A 66 6.30 -0.85 7.71
CA GLY A 66 6.46 -2.07 6.92
C GLY A 66 7.22 -3.12 7.73
N TYR A 67 6.75 -4.37 7.72
CA TYR A 67 7.31 -5.40 8.56
C TYR A 67 7.49 -6.73 7.82
N SER A 68 8.75 -7.00 7.48
CA SER A 68 9.21 -8.26 6.90
C SER A 68 10.44 -8.77 7.66
N PRO A 69 10.26 -9.42 8.83
CA PRO A 69 11.36 -9.68 9.77
C PRO A 69 12.16 -10.95 9.44
N TYR A 70 12.46 -11.17 8.15
CA TYR A 70 13.41 -12.21 7.73
C TYR A 70 14.82 -11.82 8.17
N MET A 71 15.54 -12.79 8.74
CA MET A 71 16.94 -12.62 9.12
C MET A 71 17.86 -13.22 8.05
N PRO A 72 19.17 -12.91 8.07
CA PRO A 72 20.12 -13.56 7.18
C PRO A 72 19.97 -15.09 7.19
N GLY A 73 19.79 -15.68 6.01
CA GLY A 73 19.50 -17.09 5.78
C GLY A 73 18.02 -17.49 5.79
N GLU A 74 17.10 -16.53 5.96
CA GLU A 74 15.66 -16.74 5.86
C GLU A 74 15.10 -16.03 4.62
N THR A 75 14.11 -16.65 3.95
CA THR A 75 13.52 -16.08 2.73
C THR A 75 12.05 -16.47 2.56
N PRO A 76 11.20 -15.55 2.07
CA PRO A 76 9.83 -15.86 1.66
C PRO A 76 9.75 -16.59 0.32
N GLN A 77 10.84 -16.64 -0.47
CA GLN A 77 10.84 -17.17 -1.84
C GLN A 77 10.30 -18.61 -1.93
N HIS A 78 10.49 -19.42 -0.88
CA HIS A 78 9.99 -20.79 -0.81
C HIS A 78 8.65 -20.93 -0.04
N GLY A 79 7.96 -19.82 0.19
CA GLY A 79 6.69 -19.76 0.92
C GLY A 79 6.82 -19.99 2.43
N ALA A 80 8.04 -19.98 2.97
CA ALA A 80 8.32 -20.06 4.39
C ALA A 80 8.02 -18.72 5.08
N GLY A 81 7.50 -18.79 6.31
CA GLY A 81 7.47 -17.61 7.17
C GLY A 81 8.83 -17.34 7.82
N PRO A 82 9.03 -16.15 8.41
CA PRO A 82 10.26 -15.85 9.15
C PRO A 82 10.39 -16.75 10.39
N GLY A 83 11.59 -16.79 10.98
CA GLY A 83 11.90 -17.67 12.11
C GLY A 83 10.91 -17.55 13.29
N ASN A 84 10.42 -18.69 13.80
CA ASN A 84 9.53 -18.73 14.96
C ASN A 84 10.32 -18.69 16.29
N ASP A 85 10.99 -17.57 16.57
CA ASP A 85 11.83 -17.37 17.75
C ASP A 85 11.39 -16.17 18.61
N GLY A 86 12.24 -15.73 19.54
CA GLY A 86 11.96 -14.66 20.49
C GLY A 86 12.17 -13.23 19.97
N ARG A 87 12.55 -13.03 18.70
CA ARG A 87 12.88 -11.69 18.16
C ARG A 87 11.73 -10.69 18.28
N TYR A 88 10.50 -11.19 18.17
CA TYR A 88 9.30 -10.37 18.08
C TYR A 88 9.05 -9.53 19.33
N THR A 89 9.36 -10.03 20.53
CA THR A 89 9.23 -9.26 21.77
C THR A 89 10.09 -8.00 21.72
N GLN A 90 11.33 -8.10 21.22
CA GLN A 90 12.20 -6.95 21.06
C GLN A 90 11.73 -6.03 19.94
N HIS A 91 11.37 -6.59 18.77
CA HIS A 91 10.95 -5.80 17.61
C HIS A 91 9.71 -4.96 17.94
N LEU A 92 8.67 -5.60 18.52
CA LEU A 92 7.42 -4.93 18.87
C LEU A 92 7.62 -3.89 19.97
N ALA A 93 8.54 -4.11 20.91
CA ALA A 93 8.89 -3.10 21.91
C ALA A 93 9.54 -1.85 21.27
N LEU A 94 10.45 -2.04 20.30
CA LEU A 94 11.06 -0.93 19.55
C LEU A 94 10.01 -0.18 18.73
N LEU A 95 9.16 -0.90 17.97
CA LEU A 95 8.07 -0.34 17.18
C LEU A 95 7.11 0.49 18.04
N LYS A 96 6.68 -0.05 19.19
CA LYS A 96 5.85 0.68 20.17
C LYS A 96 6.57 1.91 20.73
N GLY A 97 7.86 1.80 21.03
CA GLY A 97 8.68 2.93 21.50
C GLY A 97 8.74 4.09 20.49
N MET A 98 8.63 3.79 19.20
CA MET A 98 8.55 4.78 18.11
C MET A 98 7.12 5.32 17.87
N GLY A 99 6.12 4.94 18.66
CA GLY A 99 4.74 5.40 18.47
C GLY A 99 4.00 4.76 17.29
N VAL A 100 4.55 3.68 16.72
CA VAL A 100 3.87 2.84 15.71
C VAL A 100 2.57 2.30 16.33
N ASN A 101 1.48 2.32 15.56
CA ASN A 101 0.20 1.72 15.94
C ASN A 101 -0.32 0.69 14.93
N TYR A 102 0.35 0.55 13.79
CA TYR A 102 -0.03 -0.33 12.70
C TYR A 102 1.19 -0.97 12.05
N LEU A 103 1.14 -2.27 11.79
CA LEU A 103 2.13 -2.99 11.01
C LEU A 103 1.54 -3.39 9.66
N HIS A 104 2.25 -3.13 8.57
CA HIS A 104 1.94 -3.71 7.27
C HIS A 104 2.82 -4.95 7.08
N VAL A 105 2.22 -6.13 7.19
CA VAL A 105 2.93 -7.42 7.26
C VAL A 105 2.99 -8.04 5.87
N PHE A 106 4.22 -8.29 5.40
CA PHE A 106 4.49 -8.88 4.08
C PHE A 106 4.61 -10.41 4.07
N PRO A 107 5.16 -11.07 5.11
CA PRO A 107 5.15 -12.53 5.14
C PRO A 107 3.73 -13.08 5.10
N LEU A 108 3.45 -13.96 4.14
CA LEU A 108 2.14 -14.60 3.99
C LEU A 108 1.72 -15.38 5.25
N ARG A 109 2.69 -15.85 6.03
CA ARG A 109 2.46 -16.65 7.24
C ARG A 109 3.43 -16.26 8.34
N MET A 110 3.10 -15.20 9.09
CA MET A 110 3.85 -14.86 10.31
C MET A 110 3.78 -15.99 11.35
N PRO A 111 4.84 -16.27 12.12
CA PRO A 111 4.86 -17.40 13.04
C PRO A 111 4.10 -17.12 14.35
N ALA A 112 3.76 -18.17 15.10
CA ALA A 112 2.97 -18.06 16.33
C ALA A 112 3.62 -17.16 17.41
N ASN A 113 4.95 -17.12 17.50
CA ASN A 113 5.64 -16.27 18.47
C ASN A 113 5.49 -14.77 18.16
N PHE A 114 5.29 -14.39 16.89
CA PHE A 114 4.94 -13.01 16.56
C PHE A 114 3.60 -12.61 17.18
N PHE A 115 2.58 -13.46 16.99
CA PHE A 115 1.25 -13.19 17.53
C PHE A 115 1.21 -13.28 19.07
N THR A 116 2.02 -14.15 19.66
CA THR A 116 2.21 -14.18 21.13
C THR A 116 2.84 -12.89 21.65
N ALA A 117 3.83 -12.33 20.95
CA ALA A 117 4.39 -11.03 21.29
C ALA A 117 3.39 -9.89 21.05
N LEU A 118 2.56 -9.99 20.01
CA LEU A 118 1.52 -9.01 19.67
C LEU A 118 0.48 -8.86 20.80
N ASP A 119 0.15 -9.95 21.49
CA ASP A 119 -0.78 -9.98 22.64
C ASP A 119 -0.33 -9.04 23.78
N ALA A 120 0.97 -8.78 23.91
CA ALA A 120 1.53 -7.85 24.90
C ALA A 120 1.47 -6.37 24.47
N THR A 121 0.88 -6.07 23.31
CA THR A 121 0.76 -4.72 22.75
C THR A 121 -0.69 -4.39 22.41
N ASP A 122 -0.93 -3.16 21.96
CA ASP A 122 -2.18 -2.69 21.33
C ASP A 122 -2.07 -2.56 19.80
N LEU A 123 -0.94 -2.97 19.20
CA LEU A 123 -0.70 -2.87 17.76
C LEU A 123 -1.75 -3.65 16.97
N VAL A 124 -2.18 -3.08 15.86
CA VAL A 124 -2.96 -3.79 14.85
C VAL A 124 -2.13 -3.98 13.60
N TYR A 125 -2.55 -4.88 12.72
CA TYR A 125 -1.78 -5.18 11.52
C TYR A 125 -2.68 -5.37 10.30
N GLY A 126 -2.15 -5.06 9.13
CA GLY A 126 -2.70 -5.49 7.85
C GLY A 126 -1.86 -6.65 7.31
N GLN A 127 -2.52 -7.61 6.68
CA GLN A 127 -1.88 -8.73 6.03
C GLN A 127 -1.82 -8.45 4.52
N ASP A 128 -0.63 -8.26 3.99
CA ASP A 128 -0.43 -8.28 2.55
C ASP A 128 -0.38 -9.74 2.05
N ILE A 129 -1.09 -9.99 0.94
CA ILE A 129 -1.14 -11.28 0.27
C ILE A 129 -0.69 -11.05 -1.16
N TRP A 130 0.64 -10.99 -1.33
CA TRP A 130 1.25 -10.87 -2.65
C TRP A 130 0.85 -12.04 -3.56
N ILE A 131 0.76 -11.71 -4.85
CA ILE A 131 0.51 -12.64 -5.95
C ILE A 131 1.66 -12.49 -6.93
N ASP A 132 1.87 -13.44 -7.85
CA ASP A 132 2.94 -13.32 -8.83
C ASP A 132 2.70 -12.11 -9.74
N PRO A 133 3.50 -11.03 -9.63
CA PRO A 133 3.26 -9.83 -10.40
C PRO A 133 3.79 -9.97 -11.84
N PHE A 134 4.47 -11.08 -12.17
CA PHE A 134 5.06 -11.39 -13.48
C PHE A 134 4.29 -12.46 -14.26
N THR A 135 3.16 -12.94 -13.73
CA THR A 135 2.32 -13.93 -14.43
C THR A 135 1.99 -13.47 -15.86
N PRO A 136 2.02 -14.35 -16.87
CA PRO A 136 1.70 -13.94 -18.23
C PRO A 136 0.25 -13.49 -18.43
N ASP A 137 -0.67 -13.94 -17.57
CA ASP A 137 -2.10 -13.65 -17.67
C ASP A 137 -2.77 -13.76 -16.31
N LEU A 138 -3.34 -12.66 -15.81
CA LEU A 138 -4.05 -12.64 -14.53
C LEU A 138 -5.42 -13.34 -14.60
N LEU A 139 -5.96 -13.58 -15.80
CA LEU A 139 -7.25 -14.27 -16.00
C LEU A 139 -7.09 -15.75 -16.36
N ASP A 140 -5.86 -16.27 -16.45
CA ASP A 140 -5.63 -17.70 -16.59
C ASP A 140 -6.28 -18.44 -15.41
N GLU A 141 -7.15 -19.40 -15.71
CA GLU A 141 -7.98 -20.06 -14.69
C GLU A 141 -7.16 -20.92 -13.73
N ASP A 142 -6.07 -21.52 -14.22
CA ASP A 142 -5.14 -22.29 -13.36
C ASP A 142 -4.37 -21.36 -12.42
N TYR A 143 -3.90 -20.22 -12.92
CA TYR A 143 -3.28 -19.17 -12.12
C TYR A 143 -4.24 -18.64 -11.05
N LEU A 144 -5.47 -18.28 -11.42
CA LEU A 144 -6.48 -17.80 -10.50
C LEU A 144 -6.82 -18.84 -9.42
N ALA A 145 -6.98 -20.11 -9.81
CA ALA A 145 -7.28 -21.20 -8.87
C ALA A 145 -6.15 -21.40 -7.85
N LYS A 146 -4.88 -21.40 -8.30
CA LYS A 146 -3.70 -21.51 -7.42
C LYS A 146 -3.57 -20.30 -6.50
N THR A 147 -3.73 -19.11 -7.04
CA THR A 147 -3.68 -17.85 -6.29
C THR A 147 -4.75 -17.81 -5.21
N LEU A 148 -5.98 -18.19 -5.56
CA LEU A 148 -7.08 -18.27 -4.60
C LEU A 148 -6.83 -19.34 -3.52
N ALA A 149 -6.26 -20.49 -3.88
CA ALA A 149 -5.88 -21.50 -2.90
C ALA A 149 -4.85 -20.96 -1.90
N ASN A 150 -3.87 -20.18 -2.37
CA ASN A 150 -2.90 -19.52 -1.48
C ASN A 150 -3.57 -18.46 -0.58
N ILE A 151 -4.43 -17.60 -1.14
CA ILE A 151 -5.20 -16.61 -0.36
C ILE A 151 -5.99 -17.30 0.76
N ARG A 152 -6.68 -18.42 0.46
CA ARG A 152 -7.41 -19.20 1.47
C ARG A 152 -6.51 -19.72 2.58
N GLN A 153 -5.31 -20.19 2.25
CA GLN A 153 -4.35 -20.65 3.25
C GLN A 153 -3.86 -19.52 4.16
N VAL A 154 -3.67 -18.30 3.63
CA VAL A 154 -3.29 -17.13 4.45
C VAL A 154 -4.44 -16.70 5.37
N ILE A 155 -5.67 -16.70 4.86
CA ILE A 155 -6.86 -16.47 5.69
C ILE A 155 -6.93 -17.53 6.80
N ASP A 156 -6.80 -18.81 6.46
CA ASP A 156 -6.84 -19.89 7.45
C ASP A 156 -5.74 -19.75 8.51
N HIS A 157 -4.53 -19.41 8.10
CA HIS A 157 -3.42 -19.12 9.01
C HIS A 157 -3.74 -17.96 9.97
N THR A 158 -4.35 -16.91 9.44
CA THR A 158 -4.78 -15.75 10.22
C THR A 158 -5.79 -16.12 11.30
N TYR A 159 -6.74 -17.01 10.99
CA TYR A 159 -7.70 -17.50 11.99
C TYR A 159 -7.11 -18.55 12.95
N ALA A 160 -6.13 -19.32 12.51
CA ALA A 160 -5.50 -20.35 13.32
C ALA A 160 -4.58 -19.77 14.40
N VAL A 161 -3.74 -18.80 14.04
CA VAL A 161 -2.75 -18.20 14.96
C VAL A 161 -2.72 -16.68 14.92
N GLY A 162 -3.26 -16.07 13.87
CA GLY A 162 -3.02 -14.68 13.52
C GLY A 162 -3.75 -13.60 14.30
N ARG A 163 -4.57 -13.95 15.30
CA ARG A 163 -5.31 -12.95 16.10
C ARG A 163 -6.20 -12.09 15.20
N PRO A 164 -7.25 -12.65 14.57
CA PRO A 164 -8.10 -11.92 13.62
C PRO A 164 -8.76 -10.67 14.25
N GLU A 165 -8.91 -10.57 15.56
CA GLU A 165 -9.34 -9.34 16.25
C GLU A 165 -8.35 -8.16 16.18
N ARG A 166 -7.08 -8.45 15.83
CA ARG A 166 -6.00 -7.49 15.61
C ARG A 166 -5.76 -7.18 14.13
N LEU A 167 -6.40 -7.93 13.22
CA LEU A 167 -6.33 -7.69 11.78
C LEU A 167 -7.19 -6.49 11.38
N VAL A 168 -6.61 -5.60 10.58
CA VAL A 168 -7.30 -4.46 9.95
C VAL A 168 -7.86 -4.86 8.59
N LEU A 169 -6.98 -5.36 7.71
CA LEU A 169 -7.27 -5.61 6.31
C LEU A 169 -6.48 -6.82 5.78
N PHE A 170 -7.04 -7.44 4.73
CA PHE A 170 -6.29 -8.22 3.75
C PHE A 170 -6.05 -7.38 2.49
N SER A 171 -4.80 -7.25 2.06
CA SER A 171 -4.45 -6.70 0.75
C SER A 171 -4.20 -7.85 -0.22
N ILE A 172 -4.94 -7.89 -1.33
CA ILE A 172 -4.84 -8.96 -2.33
C ILE A 172 -4.04 -8.44 -3.52
N GLY A 173 -2.82 -8.96 -3.66
CA GLY A 173 -1.84 -8.49 -4.63
C GLY A 173 -1.19 -7.17 -4.22
N ASP A 174 0.08 -7.03 -4.61
CA ASP A 174 0.92 -5.85 -4.41
C ASP A 174 1.74 -5.62 -5.69
N GLU A 175 2.01 -4.35 -6.02
CA GLU A 175 2.88 -3.88 -7.10
C GLU A 175 2.85 -4.70 -8.42
N LEU A 176 1.65 -4.88 -9.00
CA LEU A 176 1.53 -5.55 -10.29
C LEU A 176 2.38 -4.86 -11.37
N GLN A 177 3.14 -5.64 -12.13
CA GLN A 177 3.99 -5.10 -13.17
C GLN A 177 3.16 -4.53 -14.33
N ALA A 178 3.58 -3.39 -14.87
CA ALA A 178 2.94 -2.76 -16.03
C ALA A 178 2.83 -3.74 -17.22
N ALA A 179 3.87 -4.51 -17.49
CA ALA A 179 3.87 -5.51 -18.56
C ALA A 179 2.80 -6.60 -18.38
N THR A 180 2.58 -7.05 -17.14
CA THR A 180 1.56 -8.05 -16.80
C THR A 180 0.14 -7.49 -16.98
N VAL A 181 -0.08 -6.26 -16.49
CA VAL A 181 -1.36 -5.55 -16.62
C VAL A 181 -1.69 -5.33 -18.10
N GLU A 182 -0.74 -4.79 -18.86
CA GLU A 182 -0.94 -4.52 -20.29
C GLU A 182 -1.22 -5.80 -21.07
N ARG A 183 -0.43 -6.85 -20.83
CA ARG A 183 -0.60 -8.15 -21.51
C ARG A 183 -1.95 -8.78 -21.24
N THR A 184 -2.35 -8.88 -19.96
CA THR A 184 -3.67 -9.42 -19.58
C THR A 184 -4.79 -8.63 -20.27
N ASN A 185 -4.70 -7.30 -20.27
CA ASN A 185 -5.71 -6.45 -20.90
C ASN A 185 -5.78 -6.63 -22.43
N LYS A 186 -4.65 -6.87 -23.10
CA LYS A 186 -4.59 -7.15 -24.54
C LYS A 186 -5.08 -8.55 -24.90
N LEU A 187 -4.90 -9.53 -24.01
CA LEU A 187 -5.36 -10.91 -24.21
C LEU A 187 -6.89 -11.02 -24.08
N HIS A 188 -7.50 -10.22 -23.19
CA HIS A 188 -8.92 -10.30 -22.87
C HIS A 188 -9.64 -8.94 -22.99
N PRO A 189 -9.58 -8.25 -24.15
CA PRO A 189 -10.17 -6.91 -24.30
C PRO A 189 -11.69 -6.89 -24.11
N GLU A 190 -12.37 -8.01 -24.35
CA GLU A 190 -13.81 -8.21 -24.17
C GLU A 190 -14.22 -8.38 -22.71
N VAL A 191 -13.29 -8.75 -21.82
CA VAL A 191 -13.58 -8.89 -20.39
C VAL A 191 -13.58 -7.50 -19.76
N ARG A 192 -14.79 -7.07 -19.39
CA ARG A 192 -15.07 -5.68 -18.95
C ARG A 192 -15.84 -5.60 -17.65
N ASP A 193 -16.63 -6.63 -17.37
CA ASP A 193 -17.57 -6.66 -16.28
C ASP A 193 -17.39 -7.95 -15.49
N TYR A 194 -17.61 -7.87 -14.18
CA TYR A 194 -17.68 -9.04 -13.32
C TYR A 194 -18.73 -8.85 -12.24
N ARG A 195 -19.54 -9.90 -12.02
CA ARG A 195 -20.56 -9.96 -10.99
C ARG A 195 -20.27 -11.15 -10.09
N GLY A 196 -19.55 -10.87 -9.01
CA GLY A 196 -19.31 -11.83 -7.93
C GLY A 196 -20.48 -11.92 -6.96
N LYS A 197 -20.24 -12.59 -5.83
CA LYS A 197 -21.22 -12.75 -4.74
C LYS A 197 -21.30 -11.51 -3.85
N HIS A 198 -20.20 -10.77 -3.73
CA HIS A 198 -20.02 -9.66 -2.81
C HIS A 198 -19.69 -8.34 -3.50
N LEU A 199 -19.15 -8.38 -4.73
CA LEU A 199 -18.87 -7.18 -5.50
C LEU A 199 -19.25 -7.31 -6.97
N THR A 200 -19.59 -6.17 -7.57
CA THR A 200 -19.74 -6.01 -9.02
C THR A 200 -18.83 -4.92 -9.49
N VAL A 201 -18.17 -5.15 -10.63
CA VAL A 201 -17.44 -4.13 -11.37
C VAL A 201 -17.94 -4.08 -12.81
N THR A 202 -17.97 -2.88 -13.39
CA THR A 202 -18.36 -2.68 -14.80
C THR A 202 -17.39 -1.74 -15.51
N GLY A 203 -17.18 -1.96 -16.82
CA GLY A 203 -16.29 -1.14 -17.65
C GLY A 203 -14.80 -1.25 -17.29
N ARG A 204 -14.41 -2.23 -16.47
CA ARG A 204 -13.06 -2.42 -15.89
C ARG A 204 -12.14 -3.22 -16.77
N SER A 205 -10.84 -2.95 -16.72
CA SER A 205 -9.82 -3.70 -17.47
C SER A 205 -9.84 -5.18 -17.10
N ALA A 206 -9.34 -6.05 -17.97
CA ALA A 206 -9.27 -7.48 -17.68
C ALA A 206 -8.49 -7.76 -16.38
N SER A 207 -7.42 -6.99 -16.16
CA SER A 207 -6.62 -7.05 -14.92
C SER A 207 -7.43 -6.59 -13.69
N GLU A 208 -8.19 -5.51 -13.80
CA GLU A 208 -9.12 -5.07 -12.75
C GLU A 208 -10.20 -6.13 -12.47
N VAL A 209 -10.73 -6.80 -13.51
CA VAL A 209 -11.68 -7.91 -13.36
C VAL A 209 -11.03 -9.10 -12.65
N ALA A 210 -9.78 -9.45 -12.96
CA ALA A 210 -9.05 -10.52 -12.26
C ALA A 210 -8.89 -10.22 -10.76
N LEU A 211 -8.48 -9.01 -10.40
CA LEU A 211 -8.39 -8.58 -8.99
C LEU A 211 -9.75 -8.59 -8.30
N ALA A 212 -10.79 -8.11 -8.98
CA ALA A 212 -12.16 -8.15 -8.48
C ALA A 212 -12.63 -9.59 -8.19
N ARG A 213 -12.28 -10.57 -9.04
CA ARG A 213 -12.57 -12.00 -8.82
C ARG A 213 -11.84 -12.56 -7.60
N LEU A 214 -10.58 -12.20 -7.40
CA LEU A 214 -9.79 -12.67 -6.25
C LEU A 214 -10.32 -12.08 -4.94
N ILE A 215 -10.58 -10.77 -4.91
CA ILE A 215 -11.12 -10.07 -3.74
C ILE A 215 -12.51 -10.59 -3.37
N ASP A 216 -13.42 -10.75 -4.35
CA ASP A 216 -14.77 -11.28 -4.12
C ASP A 216 -14.75 -12.66 -3.45
N GLN A 217 -13.94 -13.56 -4.00
CA GLN A 217 -13.83 -14.94 -3.51
C GLN A 217 -13.09 -15.03 -2.18
N ALA A 218 -12.15 -14.12 -1.90
CA ALA A 218 -11.52 -14.02 -0.60
C ALA A 218 -12.52 -13.57 0.48
N MET A 219 -13.33 -12.54 0.18
CA MET A 219 -14.43 -12.11 1.06
C MET A 219 -15.41 -13.27 1.32
N ASP A 220 -15.83 -13.98 0.27
CA ASP A 220 -16.76 -15.09 0.40
C ASP A 220 -16.20 -16.22 1.26
N TYR A 221 -14.92 -16.56 1.05
CA TYR A 221 -14.27 -17.61 1.83
C TYR A 221 -14.24 -17.26 3.32
N GLU A 222 -13.82 -16.05 3.66
CA GLU A 222 -13.77 -15.60 5.05
C GLU A 222 -15.17 -15.61 5.69
N LEU A 223 -16.16 -15.05 5.00
CA LEU A 223 -17.55 -15.00 5.46
C LEU A 223 -18.15 -16.40 5.65
N THR A 224 -17.99 -17.28 4.67
CA THR A 224 -18.60 -18.62 4.68
C THR A 224 -17.94 -19.52 5.72
N ARG A 225 -16.62 -19.43 5.89
CA ARG A 225 -15.87 -20.31 6.80
C ARG A 225 -15.83 -19.80 8.24
N TYR A 226 -15.76 -18.48 8.44
CA TYR A 226 -15.52 -17.87 9.74
C TYR A 226 -16.64 -16.94 10.21
N GLY A 227 -17.68 -16.71 9.40
CA GLY A 227 -18.87 -15.97 9.78
C GLY A 227 -18.67 -14.45 9.92
N ARG A 228 -17.51 -13.93 9.53
CA ARG A 228 -17.16 -12.50 9.57
C ARG A 228 -16.25 -12.15 8.42
N ARG A 229 -16.00 -10.84 8.22
CA ARG A 229 -14.92 -10.39 7.36
C ARG A 229 -14.14 -9.21 7.91
N HIS A 230 -12.96 -9.00 7.34
CA HIS A 230 -12.17 -7.77 7.49
C HIS A 230 -12.32 -6.85 6.28
N LEU A 231 -11.59 -5.75 6.30
CA LEU A 231 -11.42 -4.91 5.12
C LEU A 231 -10.62 -5.67 4.06
N TYR A 232 -10.98 -5.47 2.81
CA TYR A 232 -10.26 -6.00 1.66
C TYR A 232 -9.81 -4.85 0.76
N THR A 233 -8.63 -4.97 0.19
CA THR A 233 -8.05 -3.99 -0.72
C THR A 233 -7.11 -4.68 -1.71
N HIS A 234 -6.54 -3.90 -2.62
CA HIS A 234 -5.39 -4.26 -3.43
C HIS A 234 -4.39 -3.12 -3.28
N THR A 235 -3.16 -3.43 -2.89
CA THR A 235 -2.09 -2.43 -2.88
C THR A 235 -1.60 -2.23 -4.31
N SER A 236 -1.81 -1.03 -4.82
CA SER A 236 -1.26 -0.62 -6.11
C SER A 236 -0.11 0.38 -5.90
N TRP A 237 0.43 0.91 -7.00
CA TRP A 237 1.61 1.75 -7.00
C TRP A 237 1.55 2.72 -8.19
N THR A 238 2.29 3.82 -8.09
CA THR A 238 2.10 4.99 -8.97
C THR A 238 2.37 4.73 -10.45
N HIS A 239 3.06 3.64 -10.78
CA HIS A 239 3.53 3.30 -12.13
C HIS A 239 2.39 2.90 -13.08
N ILE A 240 1.29 2.38 -12.52
CA ILE A 240 0.18 1.79 -13.29
C ILE A 240 -1.16 2.50 -13.08
N GLY A 241 -1.16 3.66 -12.42
CA GLY A 241 -2.35 4.45 -12.10
C GLY A 241 -2.42 4.87 -10.62
N PRO A 242 -3.58 5.36 -10.14
CA PRO A 242 -4.82 5.60 -10.89
C PRO A 242 -4.86 6.95 -11.63
N ILE A 243 -3.85 7.82 -11.47
CA ILE A 243 -3.83 9.15 -12.07
C ILE A 243 -3.37 9.05 -13.53
N ALA A 244 -4.20 9.49 -14.48
CA ALA A 244 -4.07 9.15 -15.90
C ALA A 244 -3.33 10.15 -16.80
N ASP A 245 -3.27 11.42 -16.39
CA ASP A 245 -2.73 12.50 -17.21
C ASP A 245 -1.29 12.81 -16.83
N ARG A 246 -0.42 11.81 -17.01
CA ARG A 246 1.00 11.89 -16.66
C ARG A 246 1.89 11.38 -17.79
N PRO A 247 2.99 12.09 -18.11
CA PRO A 247 3.87 11.73 -19.22
C PRO A 247 4.71 10.46 -18.98
N ASP A 248 4.69 9.91 -17.77
CA ASP A 248 5.66 8.96 -17.26
C ASP A 248 5.03 7.68 -16.68
N LEU A 249 3.73 7.47 -16.90
CA LEU A 249 3.08 6.20 -16.60
C LEU A 249 3.65 5.11 -17.51
N GLU A 250 3.83 3.92 -16.95
CA GLU A 250 4.31 2.75 -17.70
C GLU A 250 3.17 2.06 -18.46
N LEU A 251 1.94 2.55 -18.29
CA LEU A 251 0.75 2.08 -18.98
C LEU A 251 0.09 3.20 -19.77
N PRO A 252 -0.48 2.91 -20.95
CA PRO A 252 -1.36 3.85 -21.63
C PRO A 252 -2.67 3.99 -20.83
N ARG A 253 -3.36 5.11 -21.05
CA ARG A 253 -4.52 5.55 -20.25
C ARG A 253 -5.62 4.51 -20.12
N GLU A 254 -5.90 3.77 -21.18
CA GLU A 254 -6.92 2.71 -21.26
C GLU A 254 -6.61 1.49 -20.39
N HIS A 255 -5.34 1.29 -20.02
CA HIS A 255 -4.88 0.15 -19.21
C HIS A 255 -4.66 0.48 -17.74
N LEU A 256 -4.80 1.75 -17.35
CA LEU A 256 -4.60 2.16 -15.97
C LEU A 256 -5.50 1.43 -15.00
N LEU A 257 -4.88 1.04 -13.90
CA LEU A 257 -5.49 0.30 -12.81
C LEU A 257 -6.01 1.28 -11.76
N ALA A 258 -7.31 1.23 -11.50
CA ALA A 258 -7.90 1.91 -10.34
C ALA A 258 -8.04 0.91 -9.19
N PRO A 259 -7.35 1.11 -8.05
CA PRO A 259 -7.34 0.15 -6.93
C PRO A 259 -8.56 0.31 -6.00
N ASP A 260 -9.74 0.60 -6.57
CA ASP A 260 -10.98 0.87 -5.83
C ASP A 260 -11.88 -0.39 -5.68
N MET A 261 -11.33 -1.58 -5.94
CA MET A 261 -12.04 -2.87 -5.92
C MET A 261 -12.21 -3.48 -4.52
N GLY A 262 -12.11 -2.65 -3.48
CA GLY A 262 -12.19 -3.04 -2.07
C GLY A 262 -12.81 -1.96 -1.19
N ASP A 263 -12.55 -2.00 0.12
CA ASP A 263 -13.10 -1.05 1.09
C ASP A 263 -12.34 0.29 1.10
N LEU A 264 -11.04 0.29 0.78
CA LEU A 264 -10.18 1.47 0.78
C LEU A 264 -9.13 1.43 -0.34
N ILE A 265 -8.57 2.60 -0.68
CA ILE A 265 -7.43 2.72 -1.60
C ILE A 265 -6.13 2.46 -0.84
N CYS A 266 -5.35 1.48 -1.30
CA CYS A 266 -4.00 1.22 -0.83
C CYS A 266 -3.00 1.51 -1.94
N MET A 267 -1.97 2.32 -1.64
CA MET A 267 -0.99 2.77 -2.61
C MET A 267 0.42 2.80 -2.00
N ASN A 268 1.38 2.19 -2.70
CA ASN A 268 2.80 2.44 -2.52
C ASN A 268 3.14 3.73 -3.28
N ILE A 269 3.69 4.72 -2.58
CA ILE A 269 3.94 6.06 -3.12
C ILE A 269 5.36 6.48 -2.73
N TYR A 270 6.32 6.21 -3.60
CA TYR A 270 7.71 6.62 -3.40
C TYR A 270 7.99 7.99 -4.00
N THR A 271 8.69 8.86 -3.27
CA THR A 271 8.94 10.25 -3.71
C THR A 271 9.74 10.33 -5.01
N TYR A 272 10.59 9.34 -5.28
CA TYR A 272 11.43 9.26 -6.48
C TYR A 272 10.75 8.57 -7.66
N ALA A 273 9.57 7.96 -7.46
CA ALA A 273 8.81 7.40 -8.56
C ALA A 273 8.53 8.51 -9.58
N ASN A 274 8.64 8.20 -10.87
CA ASN A 274 8.33 9.17 -11.91
C ASN A 274 6.91 9.72 -11.70
N GLY A 275 6.01 8.78 -11.37
CA GLY A 275 4.62 8.98 -11.02
C GLY A 275 4.41 9.85 -9.79
N VAL A 276 5.46 10.36 -9.14
CA VAL A 276 5.37 11.42 -8.14
C VAL A 276 6.15 12.65 -8.60
N LYS A 277 7.35 12.49 -9.16
CA LYS A 277 8.23 13.60 -9.60
C LYS A 277 7.55 14.56 -10.59
N THR A 278 6.68 14.05 -11.46
CA THR A 278 5.99 14.88 -12.48
C THR A 278 4.65 15.46 -12.00
N SER A 279 4.25 15.24 -10.74
CA SER A 279 3.05 15.86 -10.19
C SER A 279 3.22 17.38 -10.06
N PRO A 280 2.13 18.16 -10.16
CA PRO A 280 2.16 19.58 -9.86
C PRO A 280 2.65 19.82 -8.42
N PRO A 281 3.16 21.02 -8.10
CA PRO A 281 3.53 21.35 -6.74
C PRO A 281 2.30 21.31 -5.81
N GLY A 282 2.45 20.68 -4.65
CA GLY A 282 1.43 20.64 -3.61
C GLY A 282 1.06 22.02 -3.09
N SER A 283 -0.17 22.16 -2.60
CA SER A 283 -0.74 23.47 -2.34
C SER A 283 -0.22 24.19 -1.08
N VAL A 284 0.47 23.47 -0.19
CA VAL A 284 1.01 23.99 1.06
C VAL A 284 2.53 23.95 1.08
N THR A 285 3.13 22.80 0.80
CA THR A 285 4.58 22.59 0.88
C THR A 285 5.30 22.81 -0.44
N GLY A 286 4.56 22.84 -1.56
CA GLY A 286 5.11 22.95 -2.90
C GLY A 286 5.83 21.69 -3.40
N THR A 287 5.84 20.60 -2.62
CA THR A 287 6.48 19.34 -3.04
C THR A 287 5.60 18.62 -4.06
N SER A 288 6.23 17.90 -4.99
CA SER A 288 5.49 17.06 -5.94
C SER A 288 4.81 15.87 -5.24
N TYR A 289 5.38 15.37 -4.14
CA TYR A 289 4.75 14.35 -3.30
C TYR A 289 3.41 14.82 -2.74
N GLN A 290 3.34 16.03 -2.16
CA GLN A 290 2.05 16.59 -1.74
C GLN A 290 1.10 16.76 -2.92
N GLY A 291 1.59 17.22 -4.09
CA GLY A 291 0.78 17.33 -5.30
C GLY A 291 0.13 16.01 -5.70
N TYR A 292 0.90 14.93 -5.71
CA TYR A 292 0.41 13.58 -5.99
C TYR A 292 -0.70 13.17 -5.01
N LEU A 293 -0.49 13.42 -3.71
CA LEU A 293 -1.48 13.10 -2.69
C LEU A 293 -2.79 13.88 -2.88
N GLU A 294 -2.72 15.17 -3.24
CA GLU A 294 -3.90 15.99 -3.51
C GLU A 294 -4.67 15.51 -4.74
N GLU A 295 -3.97 15.16 -5.82
CA GLU A 295 -4.57 14.59 -7.02
C GLU A 295 -5.22 13.24 -6.71
N LEU A 296 -4.51 12.33 -6.04
CA LEU A 296 -5.03 11.02 -5.63
C LEU A 296 -6.27 11.17 -4.76
N ALA A 297 -6.21 12.04 -3.75
CA ALA A 297 -7.35 12.35 -2.90
C ALA A 297 -8.55 12.80 -3.72
N ALA A 298 -8.36 13.65 -4.74
CA ALA A 298 -9.46 14.11 -5.60
C ALA A 298 -10.12 13.00 -6.43
N THR A 299 -9.39 11.92 -6.78
CA THR A 299 -9.91 10.83 -7.63
C THR A 299 -10.91 9.90 -6.92
N THR A 300 -10.91 9.85 -5.59
CA THR A 300 -11.63 8.83 -4.83
C THR A 300 -12.44 9.41 -3.68
N ARG A 301 -13.52 8.70 -3.30
CA ARG A 301 -14.27 8.96 -2.07
C ARG A 301 -13.98 7.93 -0.96
N LEU A 302 -13.18 6.91 -1.26
CA LEU A 302 -12.74 5.93 -0.27
C LEU A 302 -11.60 6.54 0.57
N PRO A 303 -11.41 6.07 1.82
CA PRO A 303 -10.20 6.36 2.58
C PRO A 303 -8.95 5.87 1.81
N ILE A 304 -7.82 6.53 2.04
CA ILE A 304 -6.54 6.21 1.43
C ILE A 304 -5.56 5.79 2.53
N LEU A 305 -4.91 4.64 2.36
CA LEU A 305 -3.74 4.23 3.14
C LEU A 305 -2.53 4.24 2.22
N VAL A 306 -1.53 5.06 2.54
CA VAL A 306 -0.22 4.95 1.89
C VAL A 306 0.50 3.79 2.54
N THR A 307 0.59 2.66 1.83
CA THR A 307 1.05 1.36 2.33
C THR A 307 2.57 1.22 2.31
N GLN A 308 3.26 2.00 1.48
CA GLN A 308 4.71 2.07 1.47
C GLN A 308 5.20 3.45 1.02
N VAL A 309 6.20 3.96 1.73
CA VAL A 309 7.09 5.04 1.30
C VAL A 309 8.41 4.89 2.06
N GLY A 310 9.53 4.92 1.33
CA GLY A 310 10.83 4.61 1.89
C GLY A 310 11.97 5.24 1.11
N PHE A 311 13.17 5.15 1.66
CA PHE A 311 14.41 5.60 1.03
C PHE A 311 15.49 4.57 1.34
N SER A 312 16.08 3.99 0.30
CA SER A 312 17.13 2.99 0.47
C SER A 312 18.44 3.64 0.91
N THR A 313 19.08 3.11 1.95
CA THR A 313 20.44 3.50 2.36
C THR A 313 21.52 2.65 1.70
N SER A 314 21.19 1.94 0.62
CA SER A 314 22.18 1.18 -0.13
C SER A 314 23.37 2.09 -0.50
N PRO A 315 24.61 1.62 -0.41
CA PRO A 315 25.77 2.44 -0.75
C PRO A 315 25.87 2.74 -2.24
N ILE A 316 25.14 2.01 -3.10
CA ILE A 316 25.13 2.20 -4.56
C ILE A 316 23.76 2.73 -5.00
N MET A 317 23.77 3.67 -5.93
CA MET A 317 22.57 4.12 -6.64
C MET A 317 22.63 3.55 -8.07
N PRO A 318 22.00 2.38 -8.32
CA PRO A 318 22.12 1.71 -9.63
C PRO A 318 21.31 2.41 -10.72
N ARG A 319 20.32 3.22 -10.36
CA ARG A 319 19.43 3.96 -11.28
C ARG A 319 19.52 5.47 -11.01
N PRO A 320 20.45 6.20 -11.66
CA PRO A 320 20.66 7.63 -11.43
C PRO A 320 19.43 8.52 -11.66
N GLU A 321 18.51 8.09 -12.52
CA GLU A 321 17.22 8.74 -12.78
C GLU A 321 16.24 8.65 -11.60
N LEU A 322 16.50 7.74 -10.65
CA LEU A 322 15.78 7.57 -9.38
C LEU A 322 16.70 8.00 -8.22
N ALA A 323 16.97 9.30 -8.12
CA ALA A 323 18.00 9.90 -7.26
C ALA A 323 17.96 9.59 -5.75
N ASP A 324 16.91 8.92 -5.26
CA ASP A 324 16.74 8.49 -3.87
C ASP A 324 16.54 6.96 -3.72
N TYR A 325 16.73 6.20 -4.81
CA TYR A 325 16.69 4.74 -4.84
C TYR A 325 18.10 4.16 -4.65
N GLY A 326 18.67 4.41 -3.47
CA GLY A 326 20.05 4.09 -3.12
C GLY A 326 20.94 5.33 -3.06
N GLY A 327 22.15 5.17 -2.52
CA GLY A 327 23.12 6.24 -2.27
C GLY A 327 22.79 7.15 -1.08
N ASN A 328 21.72 6.90 -0.33
CA ASN A 328 21.30 7.77 0.76
C ASN A 328 22.08 7.50 2.05
N ARG A 329 22.40 8.58 2.77
CA ARG A 329 22.76 8.51 4.19
C ARG A 329 21.51 8.61 5.05
N ALA A 330 21.58 8.13 6.30
CA ALA A 330 20.48 8.20 7.26
C ALA A 330 19.90 9.63 7.40
N GLN A 331 20.72 10.68 7.30
CA GLN A 331 20.25 12.07 7.35
C GLN A 331 19.29 12.42 6.20
N ARG A 332 19.57 11.96 4.98
CA ARG A 332 18.72 12.19 3.81
C ARG A 332 17.38 11.45 3.95
N VAL A 333 17.41 10.23 4.47
CA VAL A 333 16.20 9.45 4.80
C VAL A 333 15.36 10.19 5.86
N ALA A 334 16.01 10.71 6.90
CA ALA A 334 15.34 11.48 7.95
C ALA A 334 14.67 12.76 7.42
N GLU A 335 15.32 13.48 6.50
CA GLU A 335 14.73 14.64 5.80
C GLU A 335 13.52 14.22 4.94
N GLY A 336 13.65 13.09 4.24
CA GLY A 336 12.57 12.49 3.44
C GLY A 336 11.33 12.18 4.28
N PHE A 337 11.50 11.46 5.39
CA PHE A 337 10.40 11.13 6.31
C PHE A 337 9.72 12.36 6.90
N ARG A 338 10.48 13.39 7.30
CA ARG A 338 9.91 14.66 7.77
C ARG A 338 9.10 15.36 6.67
N SER A 339 9.59 15.38 5.44
CA SER A 339 8.87 16.00 4.32
C SER A 339 7.59 15.24 4.01
N VAL A 340 7.67 13.93 3.83
CA VAL A 340 6.52 13.04 3.55
C VAL A 340 5.45 13.15 4.64
N TRP A 341 5.85 13.15 5.91
CA TRP A 341 4.93 13.31 7.04
C TRP A 341 4.21 14.66 7.01
N ARG A 342 4.95 15.75 6.79
CA ARG A 342 4.35 17.08 6.63
C ARG A 342 3.40 17.13 5.44
N ASP A 343 3.78 16.53 4.32
CA ASP A 343 3.01 16.55 3.07
C ASP A 343 1.66 15.86 3.24
N ILE A 344 1.62 14.62 3.78
CA ILE A 344 0.36 13.90 3.97
C ILE A 344 -0.56 14.56 5.00
N ARG A 345 0.01 15.22 6.02
CA ARG A 345 -0.76 15.90 7.07
C ARG A 345 -1.30 17.27 6.63
N SER A 346 -0.72 17.88 5.59
CA SER A 346 -1.10 19.21 5.12
C SER A 346 -1.70 19.24 3.70
N ALA A 347 -1.70 18.12 2.99
CA ALA A 347 -2.32 18.00 1.68
C ALA A 347 -3.80 18.43 1.71
N ARG A 348 -4.26 19.07 0.65
CA ARG A 348 -5.70 19.20 0.41
C ARG A 348 -6.34 17.81 0.31
N GLY A 349 -7.33 17.54 1.15
CA GLY A 349 -7.91 16.20 1.28
C GLY A 349 -7.16 15.29 2.27
N ALA A 350 -6.29 15.85 3.13
CA ALA A 350 -5.61 15.13 4.22
C ALA A 350 -6.57 14.30 5.11
N ASP A 351 -7.84 14.72 5.23
CA ASP A 351 -8.89 14.00 5.97
C ASP A 351 -9.31 12.66 5.34
N ARG A 352 -8.94 12.42 4.07
CA ARG A 352 -9.16 11.13 3.38
C ARG A 352 -8.05 10.12 3.69
N PHE A 353 -6.89 10.56 4.16
CA PHE A 353 -5.78 9.67 4.48
C PHE A 353 -5.98 9.07 5.86
N CYS A 354 -6.14 7.74 5.89
CA CYS A 354 -6.27 6.96 7.11
C CYS A 354 -4.93 6.38 7.58
N GLY A 355 -3.82 6.71 6.92
CA GLY A 355 -2.49 6.37 7.42
C GLY A 355 -1.36 6.49 6.41
N LEU A 356 -0.15 6.30 6.93
CA LEU A 356 1.11 6.26 6.21
C LEU A 356 1.99 5.17 6.82
N VAL A 357 2.59 4.34 5.97
CA VAL A 357 3.52 3.30 6.37
C VAL A 357 4.91 3.63 5.86
N PHE A 358 5.87 3.82 6.77
CA PHE A 358 7.28 3.90 6.37
C PHE A 358 7.80 2.50 6.04
N PHE A 359 8.47 2.39 4.90
CA PHE A 359 9.10 1.16 4.42
C PHE A 359 10.62 1.28 4.59
N GLU A 360 11.26 0.52 5.50
CA GLU A 360 10.66 -0.44 6.44
C GLU A 360 11.41 -0.59 7.77
N PHE A 361 11.00 -1.53 8.63
CA PHE A 361 11.55 -1.68 9.98
C PHE A 361 13.03 -2.07 9.99
N GLN A 362 13.42 -3.08 9.23
CA GLN A 362 14.80 -3.59 9.21
C GLN A 362 15.22 -3.90 7.77
N ASP A 363 16.53 -3.97 7.54
CA ASP A 363 17.07 -4.40 6.26
C ASP A 363 16.67 -5.84 5.93
N GLU A 364 16.74 -6.16 4.64
CA GLU A 364 16.42 -7.47 4.08
C GLU A 364 17.59 -8.04 3.29
N TRP A 365 17.51 -9.32 2.92
CA TRP A 365 18.59 -10.11 2.31
C TRP A 365 18.10 -10.94 1.10
N TRP A 366 16.88 -10.74 0.62
CA TRP A 366 16.24 -11.71 -0.30
C TRP A 366 15.58 -11.05 -1.53
N LYS A 367 15.88 -9.77 -1.79
CA LYS A 367 15.07 -8.93 -2.67
C LYS A 367 15.48 -9.01 -4.15
N ILE A 368 16.66 -9.50 -4.50
CA ILE A 368 17.01 -9.72 -5.92
C ILE A 368 16.49 -11.06 -6.44
N GLY A 369 16.22 -11.06 -7.75
CA GLY A 369 15.51 -12.11 -8.45
C GLY A 369 16.13 -13.49 -8.30
N TRP A 370 15.52 -14.34 -7.47
CA TRP A 370 15.57 -15.80 -7.50
C TRP A 370 16.96 -16.42 -7.76
N THR A 371 18.03 -15.76 -7.32
CA THR A 371 19.38 -16.32 -7.43
C THR A 371 19.63 -17.24 -6.24
N PRO A 372 20.23 -18.43 -6.43
CA PRO A 372 20.61 -19.27 -5.31
C PRO A 372 21.47 -18.50 -4.30
N GLU A 373 21.19 -18.69 -3.01
CA GLU A 373 21.94 -18.13 -1.87
C GLU A 373 21.79 -16.63 -1.63
N ASP A 374 20.80 -15.99 -2.26
CA ASP A 374 20.53 -14.56 -2.07
C ASP A 374 20.34 -14.21 -0.60
N GLU A 375 19.59 -15.04 0.13
CA GLU A 375 19.29 -14.89 1.56
C GLU A 375 20.52 -14.80 2.48
N PHE A 376 21.71 -15.16 1.99
CA PHE A 376 22.97 -15.10 2.72
C PHE A 376 23.84 -13.89 2.38
N ARG A 377 23.40 -13.01 1.47
CA ARG A 377 24.19 -11.90 0.93
C ARG A 377 23.42 -10.59 1.11
N HIS A 378 24.13 -9.54 1.53
CA HIS A 378 23.59 -8.18 1.57
C HIS A 378 24.25 -7.40 0.44
N GLU A 379 23.54 -7.23 -0.66
CA GLU A 379 24.10 -6.72 -1.89
C GLU A 379 24.08 -5.19 -1.90
N ALA A 380 25.27 -4.60 -1.87
CA ALA A 380 25.47 -3.17 -2.01
C ALA A 380 24.83 -2.59 -3.29
N GLY A 381 24.65 -3.40 -4.33
CA GLY A 381 24.06 -3.01 -5.61
C GLY A 381 22.54 -3.12 -5.68
N ASP A 382 21.90 -3.70 -4.66
CA ASP A 382 20.44 -3.83 -4.60
C ASP A 382 19.85 -2.87 -3.56
N PRO A 383 19.24 -1.76 -3.95
CA PRO A 383 18.59 -0.85 -3.03
C PRO A 383 17.45 -1.46 -2.20
N GLU A 384 16.75 -2.49 -2.69
CA GLU A 384 15.58 -3.08 -2.01
C GLU A 384 15.93 -3.69 -0.65
N GLU A 385 17.16 -4.16 -0.49
CA GLU A 385 17.66 -4.76 0.75
C GLU A 385 17.99 -3.75 1.85
N TRP A 386 17.95 -2.44 1.56
CA TRP A 386 18.52 -1.39 2.43
C TRP A 386 17.51 -0.33 2.87
N PHE A 387 16.21 -0.62 2.78
CA PHE A 387 15.13 0.28 3.21
C PHE A 387 14.91 0.31 4.73
N GLY A 388 15.53 -0.61 5.48
CA GLY A 388 15.37 -0.71 6.92
C GLY A 388 15.84 0.53 7.66
N ILE A 389 15.07 0.98 8.65
CA ILE A 389 15.54 1.98 9.63
C ILE A 389 16.50 1.37 10.67
N TYR A 390 16.53 0.04 10.77
CA TYR A 390 17.53 -0.75 11.49
C TYR A 390 18.34 -1.59 10.50
N GLU A 391 19.66 -1.64 10.67
CA GLU A 391 20.50 -2.67 10.05
C GLU A 391 20.49 -3.94 10.93
N VAL A 392 20.59 -5.12 10.30
CA VAL A 392 20.74 -6.39 11.02
C VAL A 392 22.23 -6.73 11.13
N GLY A 393 22.77 -6.64 12.34
CA GLY A 393 24.15 -7.00 12.63
C GLY A 393 24.32 -8.47 13.04
N ARG A 394 25.53 -8.80 13.51
CA ARG A 394 25.87 -10.16 13.96
C ARG A 394 24.88 -10.68 15.01
N ASN A 395 24.57 -11.98 14.94
CA ASN A 395 23.60 -12.67 15.80
C ASN A 395 22.21 -12.03 15.75
N ASN A 396 21.80 -11.52 14.58
CA ASN A 396 20.49 -10.93 14.32
C ASN A 396 20.16 -9.73 15.21
N LYS A 397 21.18 -9.04 15.72
CA LYS A 397 20.99 -7.85 16.56
C LYS A 397 20.72 -6.62 15.69
N LEU A 398 19.64 -5.92 15.99
CA LEU A 398 19.28 -4.67 15.31
C LEU A 398 20.12 -3.49 15.80
N PHE A 399 20.66 -2.71 14.87
CA PHE A 399 21.33 -1.44 15.12
C PHE A 399 20.61 -0.30 14.39
N PRO A 400 20.31 0.81 15.07
CA PRO A 400 19.61 1.92 14.45
C PRO A 400 20.50 2.57 13.38
N LYS A 401 19.95 2.85 12.20
CA LYS A 401 20.64 3.63 11.18
C LYS A 401 20.55 5.11 11.52
N GLY A 402 21.61 5.65 12.11
CA GLY A 402 21.64 7.05 12.56
C GLY A 402 20.55 7.34 13.59
N ASP A 403 19.83 8.45 13.41
CA ASP A 403 18.73 8.88 14.29
C ASP A 403 17.34 8.45 13.80
N LEU A 404 17.24 7.60 12.76
CA LEU A 404 15.97 7.28 12.10
C LEU A 404 14.86 6.81 13.06
N PRO A 405 15.10 5.92 14.04
CA PRO A 405 14.05 5.54 14.99
C PRO A 405 13.52 6.72 15.83
N GLU A 406 14.39 7.65 16.23
CA GLU A 406 13.96 8.84 16.99
C GLU A 406 13.22 9.84 16.09
N VAL A 407 13.59 9.93 14.81
CA VAL A 407 12.85 10.72 13.83
C VAL A 407 11.42 10.18 13.67
N VAL A 408 11.27 8.87 13.46
CA VAL A 408 9.94 8.23 13.38
C VAL A 408 9.15 8.48 14.65
N ARG A 409 9.77 8.29 15.84
CA ARG A 409 9.14 8.57 17.13
C ARG A 409 8.64 10.00 17.23
N SER A 410 9.47 10.98 16.87
CA SER A 410 9.11 12.40 16.91
C SER A 410 7.91 12.71 15.99
N LEU A 411 7.87 12.13 14.79
CA LEU A 411 6.77 12.30 13.85
C LEU A 411 5.47 11.66 14.36
N PHE A 412 5.56 10.46 14.93
CA PHE A 412 4.40 9.64 15.30
C PHE A 412 3.79 9.99 16.66
N THR A 413 4.60 10.53 17.56
CA THR A 413 4.16 10.98 18.90
C THR A 413 3.96 12.49 18.99
N GLY A 414 4.43 13.23 17.99
CA GLY A 414 4.18 14.66 17.85
C GLY A 414 2.70 15.00 17.55
N PRO A 415 2.30 16.25 17.78
CA PRO A 415 0.94 16.73 17.55
C PRO A 415 0.49 16.69 16.08
#